data_AF-A0A960PPB6-F1
#
_entry.id   AF-A0A960PPB6-F1
#
_cell.length_a   1.000
_cell.length_b   1.000
_cell.length_c   1.000
_cell.angle_alpha   90.00
_cell.angle_beta   90.00
_cell.angle_gamma   90.00
#
_symmetry.space_group_name_H-M   'P 1'
#
loop_
_entity.id
_entity.type
_entity.pdbx_description
1 polymer ?
#
loop_
_entity_poly.entity_id
_entity_poly.type
_entity_poly.pdbx_seq_one_letter_code
_entity_poly.pdbx_strand_id
1 'polypeptide(L)'
;MDIKDLALARAVLDVHRLSDGKERVRVPLYSLHQVHVLDRENALEATRQRVEALRKVREELLEKGAMTFEVLAEVLPSVSWIKVVAREPGSYIAFEGNGRLVAMKEVFSEEDGMEVEVEEYRFRNPAKVVRRLDRVRKLNGLK
;
A
#
# COMPACT_ATOMS: atom_id res chain seq x y z
N MET A 1 1.17 -24.22 -3.72
CA MET A 1 0.74 -22.81 -3.85
C MET A 1 -0.57 -22.67 -3.11
N ASP A 2 -0.63 -21.82 -2.09
CA ASP A 2 -1.84 -21.60 -1.29
C ASP A 2 -2.94 -20.94 -2.15
N ILE A 3 -4.21 -21.24 -1.87
CA ILE A 3 -5.38 -20.60 -2.48
C ILE A 3 -5.31 -19.07 -2.31
N LYS A 4 -4.78 -18.60 -1.17
CA LYS A 4 -4.61 -17.16 -0.90
C LYS A 4 -3.63 -16.51 -1.89
N ASP A 5 -2.49 -17.16 -2.12
CA ASP A 5 -1.46 -16.69 -3.06
C ASP A 5 -1.99 -16.66 -4.49
N LEU A 6 -2.72 -17.71 -4.90
CA LEU A 6 -3.32 -17.76 -6.23
C LEU A 6 -4.38 -16.67 -6.43
N ALA A 7 -5.21 -16.43 -5.42
CA ALA A 7 -6.22 -15.38 -5.45
C ALA A 7 -5.58 -13.99 -5.53
N LEU A 8 -4.51 -13.74 -4.77
CA LEU A 8 -3.73 -12.50 -4.81
C LEU A 8 -3.11 -12.30 -6.19
N ALA A 9 -2.37 -13.29 -6.70
CA ALA A 9 -1.73 -13.22 -8.01
C ALA A 9 -2.75 -12.94 -9.12
N ARG A 10 -3.90 -13.61 -9.08
CA ARG A 10 -4.98 -13.36 -10.05
C ARG A 10 -5.55 -11.96 -9.93
N ALA A 11 -5.79 -11.47 -8.71
CA ALA A 11 -6.33 -10.14 -8.49
C ALA A 11 -5.37 -9.04 -8.98
N VAL A 12 -4.07 -9.17 -8.69
CA VAL A 12 -3.03 -8.24 -9.17
C VAL A 12 -2.93 -8.25 -10.70
N LEU A 13 -2.94 -9.44 -11.32
CA LEU A 13 -2.98 -9.53 -12.79
C LEU A 13 -4.22 -8.88 -13.40
N ASP A 14 -5.40 -9.08 -12.79
CA ASP A 14 -6.63 -8.46 -13.25
C ASP A 14 -6.60 -6.93 -13.07
N VAL A 15 -5.98 -6.40 -12.01
CA VAL A 15 -5.76 -4.95 -11.82
C VAL A 15 -4.94 -4.37 -12.97
N HIS A 16 -3.77 -4.95 -13.27
CA HIS A 16 -2.92 -4.46 -14.36
C HIS A 16 -3.59 -4.57 -15.73
N ARG A 17 -4.32 -5.66 -15.98
CA ARG A 17 -4.96 -5.91 -17.28
C ARG A 17 -6.21 -5.05 -17.52
N LEU A 18 -6.96 -4.72 -16.48
CA LEU A 18 -8.25 -4.02 -16.60
C LEU A 18 -8.14 -2.51 -16.37
N SER A 19 -6.98 -2.03 -15.96
CA SER A 19 -6.73 -0.60 -15.72
C SER A 19 -6.91 0.21 -17.00
N ASP A 20 -7.61 1.34 -16.89
CA ASP A 20 -7.74 2.33 -17.95
C ASP A 20 -6.66 3.41 -17.88
N GLY A 21 -5.85 3.38 -16.82
CA GLY A 21 -4.81 4.36 -16.58
C GLY A 21 -4.36 4.38 -15.13
N LYS A 22 -3.30 5.13 -14.88
CA LYS A 22 -2.75 5.32 -13.56
C LYS A 22 -2.26 6.74 -13.40
N GLU A 23 -2.31 7.23 -12.17
CA GLU A 23 -1.86 8.56 -11.82
C GLU A 23 -1.17 8.58 -10.47
N ARG A 24 -0.45 9.67 -10.21
CA ARG A 24 0.14 9.92 -8.91
C ARG A 24 -0.84 10.75 -8.10
N VAL A 25 -1.17 10.27 -6.91
CA VAL A 25 -2.06 10.96 -5.99
C VAL A 25 -1.45 10.99 -4.61
N ARG A 26 -1.78 12.02 -3.84
CA ARG A 26 -1.42 12.14 -2.43
C ARG A 26 -2.64 11.81 -1.59
N VAL A 27 -2.46 10.92 -0.62
CA VAL A 27 -3.57 10.43 0.22
C VAL A 27 -3.12 10.32 1.68
N PRO A 28 -4.02 10.47 2.66
CA PRO A 28 -3.68 10.23 4.06
C PRO A 28 -3.18 8.80 4.26
N LEU A 29 -2.08 8.61 5.00
CA LEU A 29 -1.49 7.28 5.26
C LEU A 29 -2.54 6.29 5.82
N TYR A 30 -3.42 6.78 6.69
CA TYR A 30 -4.43 5.95 7.35
C TYR A 30 -5.63 5.59 6.46
N SER A 31 -5.81 6.27 5.32
CA SER A 31 -6.77 5.88 4.27
C SER A 31 -6.36 4.63 3.47
N LEU A 32 -5.08 4.24 3.56
CA LEU A 32 -4.52 3.11 2.85
C LEU A 32 -4.72 1.80 3.61
N HIS A 33 -5.18 0.77 2.92
CA HIS A 33 -5.39 -0.54 3.50
C HIS A 33 -4.63 -1.62 2.73
N GLN A 34 -3.94 -2.50 3.46
CA GLN A 34 -3.24 -3.62 2.85
C GLN A 34 -4.21 -4.64 2.21
N VAL A 35 -3.84 -5.24 1.09
CA VAL A 35 -4.64 -6.31 0.47
C VAL A 35 -4.41 -7.67 1.14
N HIS A 36 -3.26 -7.87 1.78
CA HIS A 36 -2.88 -9.10 2.47
C HIS A 36 -2.00 -8.81 3.68
N VAL A 37 -1.92 -9.75 4.62
CA VAL A 37 -1.01 -9.67 5.79
C VAL A 37 0.42 -10.03 5.40
N LEU A 38 1.40 -9.55 6.15
CA LEU A 38 2.79 -9.97 6.02
C LEU A 38 3.04 -11.13 7.00
N ASP A 39 3.17 -12.34 6.50
CA ASP A 39 3.34 -13.57 7.31
C ASP A 39 4.64 -14.33 6.99
N ARG A 40 5.38 -13.92 5.96
CA ARG A 40 6.64 -14.54 5.55
C ARG A 40 7.81 -13.88 6.27
N GLU A 41 8.73 -14.68 6.81
CA GLU A 41 9.89 -14.22 7.57
C GLU A 41 10.72 -13.16 6.82
N ASN A 42 11.05 -13.40 5.56
CA ASN A 42 11.79 -12.44 4.73
C ASN A 42 11.02 -11.10 4.56
N ALA A 43 9.69 -11.14 4.46
CA ALA A 43 8.87 -9.94 4.34
C ALA A 43 8.83 -9.17 5.68
N LEU A 44 8.80 -9.89 6.80
CA LEU A 44 8.86 -9.30 8.14
C LEU A 44 10.24 -8.66 8.41
N GLU A 45 11.33 -9.31 8.03
CA GLU A 45 12.68 -8.76 8.15
C GLU A 45 12.84 -7.49 7.30
N ALA A 46 12.44 -7.53 6.03
CA ALA A 46 12.49 -6.35 5.18
C ALA A 46 11.59 -5.21 5.70
N THR A 47 10.50 -5.52 6.39
CA THR A 47 9.62 -4.52 7.02
C THR A 47 10.30 -3.91 8.25
N ARG A 48 10.93 -4.72 9.10
CA ARG A 48 11.72 -4.23 10.25
C ARG A 48 12.84 -3.29 9.82
N GLN A 49 13.58 -3.63 8.76
CA GLN A 49 14.63 -2.76 8.22
C GLN A 49 14.08 -1.39 7.77
N ARG A 50 12.89 -1.38 7.15
CA ARG A 50 12.21 -0.14 6.74
C ARG A 50 11.75 0.69 7.92
N VAL A 51 11.23 0.05 8.97
CA VAL A 51 10.86 0.73 10.23
C VAL A 51 12.07 1.43 10.83
N GLU A 52 13.22 0.75 10.89
CA GLU A 52 14.45 1.34 11.40
C GLU A 52 14.96 2.50 10.54
N ALA A 53 14.82 2.41 9.21
CA ALA A 53 15.16 3.52 8.32
C ALA A 53 14.25 4.75 8.56
N LEU A 54 12.94 4.53 8.68
CA LEU A 54 11.96 5.59 8.93
C LEU A 54 12.16 6.25 10.30
N ARG A 55 12.44 5.47 11.34
CA ARG A 55 12.68 6.00 12.70
C ARG A 55 13.82 7.02 12.74
N LYS A 56 14.85 6.85 11.91
CA LYS A 56 16.00 7.77 11.83
C LYS A 56 15.66 9.14 11.26
N VAL A 57 14.62 9.21 10.42
CA VAL A 57 14.20 10.43 9.72
C VAL A 57 12.79 10.87 10.11
N ARG A 58 12.22 10.29 11.17
CA ARG A 58 10.81 10.48 11.57
C ARG A 58 10.45 11.95 11.74
N GLU A 59 11.24 12.69 12.52
CA GLU A 59 10.94 14.09 12.84
C GLU A 59 10.99 14.98 11.60
N GLU A 60 11.96 14.77 10.70
CA GLU A 60 12.04 15.48 9.43
C GLU A 60 10.81 15.20 8.53
N LEU A 61 10.33 13.95 8.54
CA LEU A 61 9.14 13.58 7.80
C LEU A 61 7.86 14.18 8.38
N LEU A 62 7.76 14.30 9.71
CA LEU A 62 6.65 14.99 10.37
C LEU A 62 6.62 16.47 10.04
N GLU A 63 7.77 17.16 10.02
CA GLU A 63 7.85 18.56 9.63
C GLU A 63 7.39 18.78 8.19
N LYS A 64 7.68 17.83 7.29
CA LYS A 64 7.23 17.85 5.89
C LYS A 64 5.75 17.46 5.74
N GLY A 65 5.22 16.65 6.65
CA GLY A 65 3.84 16.15 6.63
C GLY A 65 3.51 15.18 5.49
N ALA A 66 4.47 14.84 4.61
CA ALA A 66 4.23 14.01 3.45
C ALA A 66 5.44 13.17 3.04
N MET A 67 5.18 11.93 2.63
CA MET A 67 6.14 11.05 1.96
C MET A 67 5.89 11.06 0.46
N THR A 68 6.66 11.87 -0.28
CA THR A 68 6.62 11.93 -1.75
C THR A 68 7.32 10.72 -2.37
N PHE A 69 7.19 10.51 -3.68
CA PHE A 69 7.93 9.46 -4.38
C PHE A 69 9.45 9.57 -4.22
N GLU A 70 10.00 10.79 -4.20
CA GLU A 70 11.42 11.04 -4.00
C GLU A 70 11.85 10.59 -2.60
N VAL A 71 11.10 11.01 -1.57
CA VAL A 71 11.32 10.60 -0.19
C VAL A 71 11.19 9.08 -0.03
N LEU A 72 10.19 8.47 -0.66
CA LEU A 72 10.00 7.02 -0.63
C LEU A 72 11.16 6.29 -1.33
N ALA A 73 11.71 6.82 -2.41
CA ALA A 73 12.84 6.22 -3.12
C ALA A 73 14.12 6.25 -2.28
N GLU A 74 14.33 7.34 -1.55
CA GLU A 74 15.48 7.54 -0.69
C GLU A 74 15.40 6.70 0.60
N VAL A 75 14.28 6.80 1.32
CA VAL A 75 14.13 6.21 2.66
C VAL A 75 13.66 4.75 2.59
N LEU A 76 12.82 4.41 1.61
CA LEU A 76 12.15 3.11 1.48
C LEU A 76 12.32 2.49 0.08
N PRO A 77 13.56 2.27 -0.40
CA PRO A 77 13.81 1.84 -1.78
C PRO A 77 13.07 0.54 -2.13
N SER A 78 12.47 0.53 -3.33
CA SER A 78 11.70 -0.61 -3.85
C SER A 78 11.67 -0.58 -5.37
N VAL A 79 11.51 -1.75 -5.99
CA VAL A 79 11.42 -1.91 -7.45
C VAL A 79 10.10 -1.39 -8.04
N SER A 80 9.10 -1.10 -7.20
CA SER A 80 7.83 -0.51 -7.63
C SER A 80 7.31 0.52 -6.61
N TRP A 81 6.36 1.37 -7.01
CA TRP A 81 5.66 2.29 -6.10
C TRP A 81 4.57 1.59 -5.29
N ILE A 82 4.01 2.29 -4.29
CA ILE A 82 2.81 1.79 -3.60
C ILE A 82 1.66 1.98 -4.57
N LYS A 83 1.03 0.88 -4.99
CA LYS A 83 -0.03 0.93 -5.99
C LYS A 83 -1.36 0.61 -5.35
N VAL A 84 -2.35 1.43 -5.66
CA VAL A 84 -3.63 1.41 -4.98
C VAL A 84 -4.80 1.40 -5.96
N VAL A 85 -5.95 0.97 -5.46
CA VAL A 85 -7.26 1.15 -6.09
C VAL A 85 -8.17 1.84 -5.09
N ALA A 86 -8.87 2.90 -5.50
CA ALA A 86 -9.92 3.50 -4.68
C ALA A 86 -11.04 2.49 -4.40
N ARG A 87 -11.43 2.36 -3.14
CA ARG A 87 -12.52 1.48 -2.67
C ARG A 87 -13.82 2.27 -2.54
N GLU A 88 -13.73 3.36 -1.80
CA GLU A 88 -14.78 4.33 -1.46
C GLU A 88 -14.12 5.72 -1.44
N PRO A 89 -14.88 6.83 -1.46
CA PRO A 89 -14.31 8.17 -1.36
C PRO A 89 -13.37 8.28 -0.14
N GLY A 90 -12.09 8.55 -0.39
CA GLY A 90 -11.08 8.66 0.66
C GLY A 90 -10.61 7.35 1.28
N SER A 91 -10.87 6.18 0.67
CA SER A 91 -10.36 4.88 1.12
C SER A 91 -9.75 4.10 -0.04
N TYR A 92 -8.58 3.50 0.19
CA TYR A 92 -7.79 2.86 -0.86
C TYR A 92 -7.28 1.49 -0.44
N ILE A 93 -7.22 0.56 -1.39
CA ILE A 93 -6.60 -0.76 -1.20
C ILE A 93 -5.24 -0.79 -1.89
N ALA A 94 -4.17 -0.92 -1.11
CA ALA A 94 -2.83 -1.16 -1.60
C ALA A 94 -2.68 -2.63 -2.03
N PHE A 95 -2.60 -2.85 -3.34
CA PHE A 95 -2.41 -4.20 -3.91
C PHE A 95 -0.93 -4.51 -4.15
N GLU A 96 -0.07 -3.49 -4.19
CA GLU A 96 1.39 -3.61 -4.15
C GLU A 96 1.98 -2.61 -3.14
N GLY A 97 3.09 -2.98 -2.50
CA GLY A 97 3.77 -2.13 -1.52
C GLY A 97 3.33 -2.32 -0.05
N ASN A 98 2.63 -3.42 0.28
CA ASN A 98 2.15 -3.70 1.64
C ASN A 98 3.25 -3.62 2.72
N GLY A 99 4.47 -4.09 2.43
CA GLY A 99 5.61 -3.98 3.35
C GLY A 99 5.99 -2.54 3.72
N ARG A 100 5.94 -1.60 2.76
CA ARG A 100 6.16 -0.18 3.05
C ARG A 100 5.00 0.42 3.81
N LEU A 101 3.76 0.07 3.44
CA LEU A 101 2.57 0.54 4.14
C LEU A 101 2.59 0.15 5.62
N VAL A 102 2.90 -1.11 5.92
CA VAL A 102 3.01 -1.59 7.30
C VAL A 102 4.13 -0.86 8.05
N ALA A 103 5.32 -0.73 7.45
CA ALA A 103 6.43 -0.01 8.07
C ALA A 103 6.09 1.45 8.39
N MET A 104 5.42 2.16 7.47
CA MET A 104 4.98 3.54 7.69
C MET A 104 3.96 3.62 8.85
N LYS A 105 2.96 2.72 8.88
CA LYS A 105 1.95 2.70 9.96
C LYS A 105 2.48 2.21 11.31
N GLU A 106 3.67 1.62 11.35
CA GLU A 106 4.36 1.29 12.61
C GLU A 106 5.11 2.50 13.18
N VAL A 107 5.52 3.45 12.34
CA VAL A 107 6.33 4.62 12.74
C VAL A 107 5.49 5.89 12.94
N PHE A 108 4.44 6.05 12.14
CA PHE A 108 3.54 7.20 12.19
C PHE A 108 2.16 6.76 12.65
N SER A 109 1.54 7.54 13.53
CA SER A 109 0.17 7.34 13.99
C SER A 109 -0.84 8.08 13.09
N GLU A 110 -2.13 7.90 13.35
CA GLU A 110 -3.18 8.61 12.59
C GLU A 110 -3.16 10.12 12.92
N GLU A 111 -2.86 10.45 14.17
CA GLU A 111 -2.76 11.81 14.69
C GLU A 111 -1.58 12.60 14.09
N ASP A 112 -0.54 11.90 13.61
CA ASP A 112 0.58 12.52 12.91
C ASP A 112 0.15 13.16 11.57
N GLY A 113 -1.03 12.82 11.03
CA GLY A 113 -1.60 13.48 9.86
C GLY A 113 -0.84 13.26 8.55
N MET A 114 0.03 12.25 8.52
CA MET A 114 0.94 12.00 7.39
C MET A 114 0.21 11.69 6.10
N GLU A 115 0.61 12.35 5.02
CA GLU A 115 0.22 12.02 3.65
C GLU A 115 1.28 11.18 2.92
N VAL A 116 0.86 10.39 1.94
CA VAL A 116 1.75 9.55 1.14
C VAL A 116 1.37 9.64 -0.33
N GLU A 117 2.36 9.80 -1.19
CA GLU A 117 2.17 9.66 -2.63
C GLU A 117 2.09 8.19 -3.03
N VAL A 118 1.08 7.87 -3.84
CA VAL A 118 0.81 6.52 -4.33
C VAL A 118 0.48 6.55 -5.83
N GLU A 119 0.64 5.40 -6.49
CA GLU A 119 0.19 5.20 -7.86
C GLU A 119 -1.24 4.63 -7.85
N GLU A 120 -2.24 5.48 -8.08
CA GLU A 120 -3.64 5.06 -8.15
C GLU A 120 -3.96 4.49 -9.53
N TYR A 121 -4.54 3.29 -9.55
CA TYR A 121 -5.05 2.63 -10.73
C TYR A 121 -6.54 2.93 -10.90
N ARG A 122 -6.90 3.42 -12.08
CA ARG A 122 -8.27 3.83 -12.42
C ARG A 122 -8.93 2.82 -13.37
N PHE A 123 -10.26 2.70 -13.26
CA PHE A 123 -11.05 1.73 -14.00
C PHE A 123 -12.39 2.32 -14.42
N ARG A 124 -12.90 1.91 -15.58
CA ARG A 124 -14.29 2.16 -16.03
C ARG A 124 -15.31 1.49 -15.10
N ASN A 125 -14.98 0.32 -14.54
CA ASN A 125 -15.82 -0.40 -13.59
C ASN A 125 -15.01 -0.82 -12.35
N PRO A 126 -14.79 0.10 -11.40
CA PRO A 126 -13.96 -0.14 -10.22
C PRO A 126 -14.57 -1.21 -9.30
N ALA A 127 -15.91 -1.32 -9.22
CA ALA A 127 -16.62 -2.24 -8.33
C ALA A 127 -16.20 -3.71 -8.54
N LYS A 128 -15.95 -4.13 -9.78
CA LYS A 128 -15.51 -5.51 -10.08
C LYS A 128 -14.11 -5.80 -9.54
N VAL A 129 -13.21 -4.82 -9.62
CA VAL A 129 -11.82 -4.94 -9.16
C VAL A 129 -11.77 -4.89 -7.64
N VAL A 130 -12.43 -3.90 -7.04
CA VAL A 130 -12.55 -3.76 -5.59
C VAL A 130 -13.11 -5.05 -4.97
N ARG A 131 -14.19 -5.62 -5.51
CA ARG A 131 -14.76 -6.90 -5.01
C ARG A 131 -13.74 -8.05 -5.01
N ARG A 132 -12.84 -8.10 -5.99
CA ARG A 132 -11.80 -9.14 -6.07
C ARG A 132 -10.72 -8.92 -5.03
N LEU A 133 -10.27 -7.68 -4.85
CA LEU A 133 -9.30 -7.32 -3.81
C LEU A 133 -9.88 -7.56 -2.41
N ASP A 134 -11.15 -7.20 -2.17
CA ASP A 134 -11.83 -7.48 -0.91
C ASP A 134 -11.98 -8.99 -0.65
N ARG A 135 -12.15 -9.81 -1.69
CA ARG A 135 -12.13 -11.28 -1.53
C ARG A 135 -10.74 -11.75 -1.07
N VAL A 136 -9.66 -11.20 -1.62
CA VAL A 136 -8.29 -11.52 -1.18
C VAL A 136 -8.08 -11.08 0.27
N ARG A 137 -8.52 -9.87 0.64
CA ARG A 137 -8.47 -9.38 2.03
C ARG A 137 -9.18 -10.32 3.00
N LYS A 138 -10.41 -10.75 2.68
CA LYS A 138 -11.17 -11.69 3.50
C LYS A 138 -10.46 -13.04 3.67
N LEU A 139 -9.85 -13.57 2.61
CA LEU A 139 -9.04 -14.80 2.69
C LEU A 139 -7.80 -14.64 3.59
N ASN A 140 -7.34 -13.40 3.78
CA ASN A 140 -6.22 -13.04 4.65
C ASN A 140 -6.67 -12.54 6.04
N GLY A 141 -7.95 -12.70 6.41
CA GLY A 141 -8.47 -12.27 7.72
C GLY A 141 -8.60 -10.76 7.89
N LEU A 142 -8.54 -9.99 6.79
CA LEU A 142 -8.68 -8.54 6.77
C LEU A 142 -10.13 -8.14 6.50
N LYS A 143 -10.57 -7.03 7.12
CA LYS A 143 -11.89 -6.42 6.91
C LYS A 143 -11.83 -5.32 5.85
#